data_AF-Q4CPN2-F1
#
_entry.id   AF-Q4CPN2-F1
#
_cell.length_a   1.000
_cell.length_b   1.000
_cell.length_c   1.000
_cell.angle_alpha   90.00
_cell.angle_beta   90.00
_cell.angle_gamma   90.00
#
_symmetry.space_group_name_H-M   'P 1'
#
loop_
_entity.id
_entity.type
_entity.pdbx_description
1 polymer ?
#
loop_
_entity_poly.entity_id
_entity_poly.type
_entity_poly.pdbx_seq_one_letter_code
_entity_poly.pdbx_strand_id
1 'polypeptide(L)'
;MLSRVASVKAPRTHNRRRVTGSSGMRREGGESEPQRPSMSRHVFASAVLLLLVTTMCCATCGAAPAKENDGNSDLRSIQELQWVDLFVPQTTLVLPEGGGTLGTKWDSFVSPSLVSAGGVIAAFAEGYVYGQYDTKYVLIKNYSSEVVAEYIDSSWDWSTLVEKVNESTWKAQSVLGTTDGTNNRVGILLNPTTTTKDNKVFLLAGSADVHYESGGKWKEGKFELKLVVGEAQSLLRAKGQVDGLNGAKSSLRSTRV
;
A
#
# COMPACT_ATOMS: atom_id res chain seq x y z
N MET A 1 -19.52 -14.52 50.15
CA MET A 1 -20.73 -13.76 50.53
C MET A 1 -21.35 -13.18 49.26
N LEU A 2 -22.58 -13.59 48.96
CA LEU A 2 -23.32 -13.35 47.70
C LEU A 2 -24.21 -12.10 47.79
N SER A 3 -24.36 -11.36 46.69
CA SER A 3 -25.58 -10.63 46.28
C SER A 3 -25.43 -10.26 44.79
N ARG A 4 -26.04 -10.98 43.84
CA ARG A 4 -27.44 -10.97 43.36
C ARG A 4 -27.96 -9.60 42.91
N VAL A 5 -28.08 -9.43 41.59
CA VAL A 5 -29.18 -8.71 40.94
C VAL A 5 -29.61 -9.52 39.72
N ALA A 6 -30.91 -9.78 39.63
CA ALA A 6 -31.60 -10.60 38.66
C ALA A 6 -32.50 -9.72 37.76
N SER A 7 -32.77 -10.16 36.53
CA SER A 7 -34.14 -10.19 35.99
C SER A 7 -34.23 -10.97 34.68
N VAL A 8 -35.21 -11.87 34.64
CA VAL A 8 -35.65 -12.80 33.59
C VAL A 8 -36.69 -12.13 32.68
N LYS A 9 -36.76 -12.52 31.39
CA LYS A 9 -38.04 -12.73 30.67
C LYS A 9 -37.88 -13.59 29.41
N ALA A 10 -38.57 -14.73 29.40
CA ALA A 10 -38.93 -15.51 28.22
C ALA A 10 -40.42 -15.89 28.34
N PRO A 11 -41.23 -15.85 27.26
CA PRO A 11 -42.56 -16.45 27.25
C PRO A 11 -42.56 -17.80 26.51
N ARG A 12 -43.01 -18.86 27.19
CA ARG A 12 -43.54 -20.09 26.59
C ARG A 12 -45.06 -19.97 26.54
N THR A 13 -45.68 -20.34 25.41
CA THR A 13 -47.11 -20.72 25.36
C THR A 13 -47.32 -21.94 24.45
N HIS A 14 -48.29 -22.75 24.86
CA HIS A 14 -48.54 -24.15 24.53
C HIS A 14 -49.68 -24.33 23.50
N ASN A 15 -49.57 -25.40 22.70
CA ASN A 15 -50.62 -26.34 22.23
C ASN A 15 -51.89 -25.88 21.48
N ARG A 16 -52.13 -26.52 20.31
CA ARG A 16 -53.33 -27.35 19.99
C ARG A 16 -53.11 -28.11 18.66
N ARG A 17 -53.17 -29.47 18.70
CA ARG A 17 -54.14 -30.38 18.01
C ARG A 17 -54.25 -30.21 16.48
N ARG A 18 -54.34 -31.23 15.60
CA ARG A 18 -54.36 -32.72 15.66
C ARG A 18 -54.47 -33.21 14.17
N VAL A 19 -54.06 -34.46 13.92
CA VAL A 19 -54.47 -35.39 12.82
C VAL A 19 -53.77 -35.36 11.45
N THR A 20 -52.81 -36.28 11.29
CA THR A 20 -52.68 -37.39 10.31
C THR A 20 -53.27 -37.27 8.88
N GLY A 21 -52.40 -37.52 7.88
CA GLY A 21 -52.79 -37.94 6.51
C GLY A 21 -51.56 -38.19 5.64
N SER A 22 -51.42 -39.42 5.13
CA SER A 22 -50.23 -39.97 4.44
C SER A 22 -50.32 -39.88 2.92
N SER A 23 -49.13 -39.94 2.28
CA SER A 23 -48.82 -40.48 0.93
C SER A 23 -49.42 -39.81 -0.29
N GLY A 24 -48.56 -39.39 -1.23
CA GLY A 24 -49.00 -39.17 -2.61
C GLY A 24 -48.06 -38.38 -3.51
N MET A 25 -47.13 -39.11 -4.14
CA MET A 25 -46.77 -38.97 -5.56
C MET A 25 -45.87 -37.82 -6.04
N ARG A 26 -44.93 -38.22 -6.90
CA ARG A 26 -43.83 -37.46 -7.53
C ARG A 26 -44.30 -36.66 -8.76
N ARG A 27 -43.45 -35.68 -9.13
CA ARG A 27 -43.41 -34.80 -10.33
C ARG A 27 -44.24 -33.51 -10.12
N GLU A 28 -43.78 -32.29 -10.39
CA GLU A 28 -42.88 -31.76 -11.44
C GLU A 28 -42.55 -30.27 -11.14
N GLY A 29 -41.38 -29.76 -11.59
CA GLY A 29 -41.05 -28.32 -11.72
C GLY A 29 -40.77 -27.54 -10.42
N GLY A 30 -39.85 -26.58 -10.30
CA GLY A 30 -38.91 -25.90 -11.19
C GLY A 30 -38.11 -24.91 -10.31
N GLU A 31 -36.91 -24.53 -10.77
CA GLU A 31 -36.13 -23.35 -10.33
C GLU A 31 -35.60 -23.35 -8.87
N SER A 32 -34.35 -23.76 -8.68
CA SER A 32 -33.55 -23.38 -7.49
C SER A 32 -32.07 -23.32 -7.86
N GLU A 33 -31.58 -22.10 -8.01
CA GLU A 33 -30.18 -21.75 -8.25
C GLU A 33 -29.26 -22.38 -7.17
N PRO A 34 -28.09 -22.95 -7.53
CA PRO A 34 -27.20 -23.58 -6.56
C PRO A 34 -26.64 -22.56 -5.55
N GLN A 35 -26.86 -22.82 -4.27
CA GLN A 35 -26.32 -22.08 -3.14
C GLN A 35 -24.78 -22.11 -3.21
N ARG A 36 -24.14 -20.93 -3.41
CA ARG A 36 -22.68 -20.80 -3.61
C ARG A 36 -21.89 -21.54 -2.53
N PRO A 37 -20.78 -22.22 -2.90
CA PRO A 37 -19.99 -22.98 -1.95
C PRO A 37 -19.34 -22.06 -0.92
N SER A 38 -19.57 -22.35 0.35
CA SER A 38 -18.85 -21.71 1.45
C SER A 38 -17.37 -22.02 1.33
N MET A 39 -16.56 -21.02 0.97
CA MET A 39 -15.11 -21.13 0.99
C MET A 39 -14.68 -21.49 2.42
N SER A 40 -13.98 -22.60 2.60
CA SER A 40 -13.54 -23.05 3.91
C SER A 40 -12.58 -22.00 4.48
N ARG A 41 -12.77 -21.66 5.76
CA ARG A 41 -11.94 -20.67 6.49
C ARG A 41 -10.44 -21.01 6.46
N HIS A 42 -10.11 -22.27 6.19
CA HIS A 42 -8.75 -22.75 6.01
C HIS A 42 -8.07 -22.21 4.75
N VAL A 43 -8.79 -22.09 3.63
CA VAL A 43 -8.21 -21.54 2.37
C VAL A 43 -7.88 -20.06 2.54
N PHE A 44 -8.69 -19.33 3.33
CA PHE A 44 -8.46 -17.92 3.59
C PHE A 44 -7.28 -17.68 4.54
N ALA A 45 -7.16 -18.48 5.60
CA ALA A 45 -5.99 -18.45 6.48
C ALA A 45 -4.71 -18.81 5.72
N SER A 46 -4.76 -19.82 4.83
CA SER A 46 -3.63 -20.18 3.97
C SER A 46 -3.25 -19.09 2.96
N ALA A 47 -4.22 -18.35 2.39
CA ALA A 47 -3.94 -17.25 1.48
C ALA A 47 -3.25 -16.06 2.19
N VAL A 48 -3.71 -15.71 3.40
CA VAL A 48 -3.07 -14.67 4.22
C VAL A 48 -1.70 -15.11 4.73
N LEU A 49 -1.53 -16.39 5.08
CA LEU A 49 -0.24 -16.96 5.46
C LEU A 49 0.75 -16.96 4.27
N LEU A 50 0.27 -17.28 3.05
CA LEU A 50 1.07 -17.19 1.83
C LEU A 50 1.54 -15.77 1.55
N LEU A 51 0.67 -14.77 1.75
CA LEU A 51 1.00 -13.34 1.58
C LEU A 51 2.03 -12.87 2.64
N LEU A 52 1.95 -13.39 3.87
CA LEU A 52 2.94 -13.15 4.94
C LEU A 52 4.29 -13.84 4.67
N VAL A 53 4.30 -15.04 4.09
CA VAL A 53 5.53 -15.79 3.80
C VAL A 53 6.27 -15.20 2.59
N THR A 54 5.57 -14.81 1.53
CA THR A 54 6.20 -14.19 0.34
C THR A 54 6.76 -12.80 0.64
N THR A 55 6.15 -12.04 1.55
CA THR A 55 6.63 -10.71 1.96
C THR A 55 7.83 -10.78 2.91
N MET A 56 7.91 -11.80 3.77
CA MET A 56 9.08 -12.04 4.64
C MET A 56 10.31 -12.55 3.86
N CYS A 57 10.10 -13.36 2.81
CA CYS A 57 11.21 -13.87 1.99
C CYS A 57 11.93 -12.77 1.17
N CYS A 58 11.29 -11.64 0.90
CA CYS A 58 11.90 -10.52 0.16
C CYS A 58 12.55 -9.46 1.07
N ALA A 59 12.26 -9.48 2.37
CA ALA A 59 12.81 -8.52 3.35
C ALA A 59 14.15 -8.96 3.96
N THR A 60 14.61 -10.18 3.66
CA THR A 60 15.91 -10.73 4.13
C THR A 60 16.80 -11.09 2.95
N CYS A 61 16.88 -10.22 1.93
CA CYS A 61 17.97 -10.25 0.96
C CYS A 61 18.99 -9.19 1.35
N GLY A 62 19.74 -9.47 2.43
CA GLY A 62 21.02 -8.80 2.61
C GLY A 62 21.92 -9.20 1.44
N ALA A 63 22.20 -8.27 0.54
CA ALA A 63 23.12 -8.48 -0.57
C ALA A 63 24.52 -8.76 0.00
N ALA A 64 24.87 -10.03 0.16
CA ALA A 64 26.25 -10.42 0.37
C ALA A 64 27.03 -10.14 -0.92
N PRO A 65 28.21 -9.49 -0.87
CA PRO A 65 29.00 -9.29 -2.07
C PRO A 65 29.35 -10.66 -2.68
N ALA A 66 28.87 -10.91 -3.89
CA ALA A 66 29.21 -12.11 -4.63
C ALA A 66 30.71 -12.10 -4.93
N LYS A 67 31.43 -13.09 -4.40
CA LYS A 67 32.81 -13.38 -4.82
C LYS A 67 32.73 -13.99 -6.21
N GLU A 68 33.06 -13.21 -7.24
CA GLU A 68 33.18 -13.70 -8.61
C GLU A 68 34.29 -14.74 -8.70
N ASN A 69 33.90 -15.93 -9.13
CA ASN A 69 34.77 -16.93 -9.71
C ASN A 69 34.33 -17.05 -11.19
N ASP A 70 35.28 -16.90 -12.10
CA ASP A 70 35.32 -17.58 -13.41
C ASP A 70 34.67 -16.85 -14.62
N GLY A 71 35.41 -15.93 -15.24
CA GLY A 71 35.73 -16.10 -16.67
C GLY A 71 34.93 -15.38 -17.77
N ASN A 72 34.16 -14.31 -17.51
CA ASN A 72 33.57 -13.49 -18.59
C ASN A 72 33.62 -11.98 -18.28
N SER A 73 34.40 -11.22 -19.06
CA SER A 73 35.02 -9.95 -18.66
C SER A 73 34.27 -8.66 -19.07
N ASP A 74 32.97 -8.57 -18.80
CA ASP A 74 32.20 -7.31 -18.90
C ASP A 74 31.72 -6.78 -17.53
N LEU A 75 31.71 -7.62 -16.49
CA LEU A 75 31.24 -7.27 -15.14
C LEU A 75 32.31 -6.62 -14.25
N ARG A 76 33.57 -6.57 -14.69
CA ARG A 76 34.67 -5.91 -13.95
C ARG A 76 34.46 -4.41 -13.75
N SER A 77 33.58 -3.77 -14.54
CA SER A 77 33.17 -2.37 -14.34
C SER A 77 32.21 -2.17 -13.16
N ILE A 78 31.57 -3.23 -12.66
CA ILE A 78 30.61 -3.16 -11.54
C ILE A 78 31.30 -2.81 -10.23
N GLN A 79 32.59 -3.16 -10.09
CA GLN A 79 33.37 -2.89 -8.88
C GLN A 79 33.63 -1.39 -8.63
N GLU A 80 33.34 -0.53 -9.61
CA GLU A 80 33.44 0.93 -9.53
C GLU A 80 32.09 1.65 -9.52
N LEU A 81 30.97 0.92 -9.61
CA LEU A 81 29.65 1.56 -9.56
C LEU A 81 29.43 2.14 -8.17
N GLN A 82 29.05 3.42 -8.14
CA GLN A 82 28.66 4.10 -6.92
C GLN A 82 27.14 4.07 -6.79
N TRP A 83 26.63 3.82 -5.59
CA TRP A 83 25.19 3.81 -5.30
C TRP A 83 24.89 4.62 -4.04
N VAL A 84 23.65 5.10 -3.96
CA VAL A 84 23.10 5.77 -2.78
C VAL A 84 21.69 5.24 -2.57
N ASP A 85 21.35 4.89 -1.35
CA ASP A 85 20.01 4.41 -1.02
C ASP A 85 19.09 5.62 -0.80
N LEU A 86 18.06 5.73 -1.63
CA LEU A 86 17.04 6.78 -1.51
C LEU A 86 15.98 6.38 -0.47
N PHE A 87 15.37 5.22 -0.68
CA PHE A 87 14.27 4.71 0.14
C PHE A 87 14.74 3.60 1.09
N VAL A 88 15.13 3.98 2.31
CA VAL A 88 15.61 3.05 3.34
C VAL A 88 14.50 2.80 4.37
N PRO A 89 14.00 1.55 4.51
CA PRO A 89 13.02 1.19 5.54
C PRO A 89 13.46 1.62 6.95
N GLN A 90 12.51 2.08 7.77
CA GLN A 90 12.73 2.57 9.14
C GLN A 90 13.69 3.77 9.28
N THR A 91 14.13 4.34 8.17
CA THR A 91 15.14 5.40 8.14
C THR A 91 14.63 6.61 7.38
N THR A 92 14.19 6.44 6.13
CA THR A 92 13.62 7.52 5.30
C THR A 92 12.36 8.10 5.96
N LEU A 93 12.36 9.42 6.10
CA LEU A 93 11.21 10.18 6.61
C LEU A 93 10.31 10.57 5.45
N VAL A 94 9.03 10.22 5.54
CA VAL A 94 8.00 10.60 4.56
C VAL A 94 7.14 11.71 5.14
N LEU A 95 7.00 12.81 4.40
CA LEU A 95 6.11 13.92 4.71
C LEU A 95 4.68 13.61 4.24
N PRO A 96 3.64 13.92 5.05
CA PRO A 96 2.26 13.67 4.67
C PRO A 96 1.80 14.58 3.51
N GLU A 97 0.85 14.07 2.71
CA GLU A 97 0.18 14.85 1.66
C GLU A 97 -0.54 16.05 2.31
N GLY A 98 -0.25 17.27 1.86
CA GLY A 98 -0.86 18.51 2.38
C GLY A 98 -0.01 19.33 3.36
N GLY A 99 1.22 18.89 3.68
CA GLY A 99 2.19 19.68 4.43
C GLY A 99 2.07 19.52 5.95
N GLY A 100 3.07 18.84 6.52
CA GLY A 100 3.33 18.75 7.95
C GLY A 100 4.84 18.70 8.17
N THR A 101 5.34 19.16 9.32
CA THR A 101 6.79 19.23 9.57
C THR A 101 7.38 17.90 10.04
N LEU A 102 6.55 17.05 10.65
CA LEU A 102 6.95 15.76 11.19
C LEU A 102 6.79 14.68 10.11
N GLY A 103 7.90 14.28 9.53
CA GLY A 103 7.95 13.08 8.70
C GLY A 103 7.83 11.83 9.57
N THR A 104 7.21 10.79 9.03
CA THR A 104 7.10 9.47 9.68
C THR A 104 8.06 8.49 9.03
N LYS A 105 8.59 7.53 9.79
CA LYS A 105 9.40 6.43 9.26
C LYS A 105 8.48 5.33 8.74
N TRP A 106 8.76 4.85 7.53
CA TRP A 106 7.94 3.86 6.85
C TRP A 106 8.58 2.48 6.91
N ASP A 107 7.75 1.45 6.88
CA ASP A 107 8.16 0.09 7.18
C ASP A 107 8.74 -0.62 5.94
N SER A 108 8.37 -0.22 4.72
CA SER A 108 8.87 -0.78 3.47
C SER A 108 8.71 0.19 2.30
N PHE A 109 9.58 0.03 1.29
CA PHE A 109 9.48 0.68 0.00
C PHE A 109 9.72 -0.33 -1.12
N VAL A 110 8.82 -0.39 -2.11
CA VAL A 110 8.88 -1.39 -3.20
C VAL A 110 8.40 -0.80 -4.53
N SER A 111 8.56 -1.55 -5.62
CA SER A 111 8.14 -1.19 -6.98
C SER A 111 8.62 0.21 -7.41
N PRO A 112 9.94 0.43 -7.48
CA PRO A 112 10.47 1.75 -7.80
C PRO A 112 10.11 2.19 -9.23
N SER A 113 9.95 3.49 -9.41
CA SER A 113 9.84 4.16 -10.71
C SER A 113 10.77 5.37 -10.73
N LEU A 114 11.42 5.65 -11.85
CA LEU A 114 12.34 6.78 -11.96
C LEU A 114 12.05 7.55 -13.24
N VAL A 115 12.08 8.87 -13.17
CA VAL A 115 11.86 9.72 -14.34
C VAL A 115 12.65 11.02 -14.25
N SER A 116 12.93 11.65 -15.39
CA SER A 116 13.58 12.96 -15.48
C SER A 116 12.75 13.92 -16.32
N ALA A 117 12.51 15.12 -15.80
CA ALA A 117 11.81 16.22 -16.48
C ALA A 117 12.14 17.57 -15.83
N GLY A 118 12.20 18.64 -16.63
CA GLY A 118 12.34 20.01 -16.13
C GLY A 118 13.57 20.28 -15.26
N GLY A 119 14.66 19.52 -15.48
CA GLY A 119 15.88 19.61 -14.67
C GLY A 119 15.82 18.86 -13.33
N VAL A 120 14.78 18.05 -13.10
CA VAL A 120 14.60 17.27 -11.86
C VAL A 120 14.49 15.79 -12.21
N ILE A 121 15.21 14.95 -11.46
CA ILE A 121 15.01 13.51 -11.41
C ILE A 121 14.05 13.24 -10.25
N ALA A 122 12.97 12.50 -10.51
CA ALA A 122 12.02 12.09 -9.49
C ALA A 122 12.04 10.55 -9.36
N ALA A 123 12.40 10.07 -8.17
CA ALA A 123 12.34 8.67 -7.81
C ALA A 123 11.06 8.41 -7.02
N PHE A 124 10.28 7.42 -7.43
CA PHE A 124 9.01 7.04 -6.83
C PHE A 124 9.11 5.62 -6.28
N ALA A 125 8.33 5.33 -5.23
CA ALA A 125 8.14 3.99 -4.73
C ALA A 125 6.75 3.85 -4.10
N GLU A 126 6.27 2.61 -4.00
CA GLU A 126 5.21 2.29 -3.05
C GLU A 126 5.80 2.35 -1.66
N GLY A 127 5.26 3.21 -0.80
CA GLY A 127 5.53 3.17 0.62
C GLY A 127 4.50 2.32 1.34
N TYR A 128 4.93 1.60 2.38
CA TYR A 128 4.04 0.95 3.33
C TYR A 128 4.33 1.29 4.79
N VAL A 129 3.26 1.46 5.55
CA VAL A 129 3.22 1.35 7.01
C VAL A 129 2.36 0.14 7.35
N TYR A 130 2.91 -0.84 8.04
CA TYR A 130 2.17 -2.05 8.43
C TYR A 130 1.30 -1.78 9.66
N GLY A 131 0.08 -2.32 9.62
CA GLY A 131 -0.81 -2.28 10.76
C GLY A 131 -0.27 -3.13 11.92
N GLN A 132 -0.41 -2.65 13.15
CA GLN A 132 -0.01 -3.39 14.35
C GLN A 132 -1.23 -3.57 15.26
N TYR A 133 -1.35 -4.75 15.86
CA TYR A 133 -2.42 -5.10 16.79
C TYR A 133 -1.83 -5.51 18.13
N ASP A 134 -2.54 -5.20 19.22
CA ASP A 134 -2.17 -5.68 20.55
C ASP A 134 -2.52 -7.17 20.73
N THR A 135 -2.20 -7.73 21.91
CA THR A 135 -2.52 -9.13 22.25
C THR A 135 -4.01 -9.42 22.36
N LYS A 136 -4.86 -8.38 22.35
CA LYS A 136 -6.33 -8.46 22.34
C LYS A 136 -6.92 -8.15 20.96
N TYR A 137 -6.09 -8.11 19.91
CA TYR A 137 -6.47 -7.77 18.53
C TYR A 137 -7.05 -6.36 18.35
N VAL A 138 -6.67 -5.43 19.22
CA VAL A 138 -6.99 -4.01 19.09
C VAL A 138 -5.93 -3.34 18.23
N LEU A 139 -6.35 -2.60 17.21
CA LEU A 139 -5.46 -1.87 16.31
C LEU A 139 -4.69 -0.78 17.07
N ILE A 140 -3.36 -0.87 17.07
CA ILE A 140 -2.43 0.10 17.70
C ILE A 140 -1.90 1.09 16.66
N LYS A 141 -1.54 0.59 15.48
CA LYS A 141 -0.96 1.35 14.37
C LYS A 141 -1.77 1.04 13.12
N ASN A 142 -2.26 2.07 12.43
CA ASN A 142 -2.99 1.89 11.18
C ASN A 142 -2.04 1.43 10.08
N TYR A 143 -2.55 0.57 9.19
CA TYR A 143 -1.88 0.31 7.93
C TYR A 143 -1.98 1.56 7.04
N SER A 144 -0.94 1.88 6.29
CA SER A 144 -0.96 2.96 5.30
C SER A 144 -0.20 2.53 4.05
N SER A 145 -0.72 2.94 2.89
CA SER A 145 -0.11 2.71 1.58
C SER A 145 -0.26 3.98 0.77
N GLU A 146 0.88 4.52 0.33
CA GLU A 146 0.97 5.75 -0.45
C GLU A 146 2.07 5.62 -1.50
N VAL A 147 1.95 6.36 -2.60
CA VAL A 147 3.10 6.54 -3.50
C VAL A 147 3.92 7.70 -2.97
N VAL A 148 5.19 7.43 -2.68
CA VAL A 148 6.16 8.43 -2.21
C VAL A 148 7.11 8.82 -3.33
N ALA A 149 7.70 10.01 -3.22
CA ALA A 149 8.74 10.46 -4.14
C ALA A 149 9.87 11.22 -3.44
N GLU A 150 11.07 11.08 -3.99
CA GLU A 150 12.24 11.91 -3.71
C GLU A 150 12.67 12.62 -4.99
N TYR A 151 13.10 13.88 -4.84
CA TYR A 151 13.40 14.77 -5.96
C TYR A 151 14.85 15.21 -5.91
N ILE A 152 15.56 14.97 -7.00
CA ILE A 152 16.98 15.22 -7.15
C ILE A 152 17.15 16.26 -8.25
N ASP A 153 17.98 17.28 -8.01
CA ASP A 153 18.36 18.20 -9.09
C ASP A 153 19.29 17.47 -10.07
N SER A 154 18.91 17.44 -11.35
CA SER A 154 19.72 16.77 -12.37
C SER A 154 21.08 17.42 -12.64
N SER A 155 21.30 18.64 -12.12
CA SER A 155 22.60 19.33 -12.20
C SER A 155 23.59 18.93 -11.10
N TRP A 156 23.16 18.18 -10.08
CA TRP A 156 24.07 17.74 -9.01
C TRP A 156 25.08 16.71 -9.53
N ASP A 157 26.34 16.89 -9.13
CA ASP A 157 27.32 15.82 -9.24
C ASP A 157 27.07 14.73 -8.17
N TRP A 158 27.76 13.61 -8.31
CA TRP A 158 27.59 12.47 -7.43
C TRP A 158 27.89 12.80 -5.95
N SER A 159 28.92 13.59 -5.70
CA SER A 159 29.31 13.99 -4.34
C SER A 159 28.23 14.84 -3.68
N THR A 160 27.67 15.79 -4.41
CA THR A 160 26.56 16.65 -3.95
C THR A 160 25.31 15.83 -3.68
N LEU A 161 24.98 14.88 -4.55
CA LEU A 161 23.84 13.98 -4.35
C LEU A 161 23.98 13.17 -3.06
N VAL A 162 25.12 12.51 -2.86
CA VAL A 162 25.38 11.68 -1.68
C VAL A 162 25.38 12.54 -0.41
N GLU A 163 25.97 13.74 -0.44
CA GLU A 163 25.90 14.67 0.69
C GLU A 163 24.45 15.01 1.04
N LYS A 164 23.66 15.40 0.03
CA LYS A 164 22.26 15.82 0.19
C LYS A 164 21.35 14.72 0.72
N VAL A 165 21.44 13.50 0.17
CA VAL A 165 20.60 12.36 0.61
C VAL A 165 20.92 11.95 2.05
N ASN A 166 22.17 12.15 2.51
CA ASN A 166 22.58 11.87 3.88
C ASN A 166 22.24 13.00 4.88
N GLU A 167 21.76 14.16 4.42
CA GLU A 167 21.31 15.21 5.31
C GLU A 167 20.03 14.80 6.04
N SER A 168 19.93 15.10 7.35
CA SER A 168 18.71 14.85 8.14
C SER A 168 17.46 15.59 7.63
N THR A 169 17.65 16.58 6.77
CA THR A 169 16.60 17.36 6.10
C THR A 169 16.05 16.69 4.85
N TRP A 170 16.74 15.67 4.32
CA TRP A 170 16.27 14.88 3.19
C TRP A 170 15.06 14.04 3.58
N LYS A 171 13.98 14.18 2.81
CA LYS A 171 12.70 13.55 3.10
C LYS A 171 11.99 13.20 1.80
N ALA A 172 11.37 12.02 1.79
CA ALA A 172 10.42 11.66 0.77
C ALA A 172 9.09 12.43 0.98
N GLN A 173 8.40 12.70 -0.11
CA GLN A 173 7.08 13.34 -0.10
C GLN A 173 6.02 12.33 -0.52
N SER A 174 4.87 12.34 0.16
CA SER A 174 3.69 11.63 -0.34
C SER A 174 3.14 12.36 -1.57
N VAL A 175 2.97 11.63 -2.68
CA VAL A 175 2.46 12.14 -3.96
C VAL A 175 1.03 11.69 -4.21
N LEU A 176 0.67 10.52 -3.70
CA LEU A 176 -0.67 9.96 -3.85
C LEU A 176 -1.01 9.14 -2.61
N GLY A 177 -1.99 9.63 -1.84
CA GLY A 177 -2.57 8.91 -0.72
C GLY A 177 -3.76 8.02 -1.08
N THR A 178 -4.02 7.02 -0.24
CA THR A 178 -5.28 6.26 -0.25
C THR A 178 -6.18 6.49 0.94
N THR A 179 -5.67 7.15 1.98
CA THR A 179 -6.38 7.34 3.24
C THR A 179 -7.57 8.28 3.05
N ASP A 180 -8.78 7.72 3.11
CA ASP A 180 -10.02 8.49 3.24
C ASP A 180 -10.35 8.83 4.72
N GLY A 181 -9.43 8.50 5.63
CA GLY A 181 -9.55 8.73 7.07
C GLY A 181 -10.50 7.76 7.79
N THR A 182 -11.02 6.73 7.10
CA THR A 182 -11.97 5.78 7.69
C THR A 182 -11.27 4.50 8.18
N ASN A 183 -11.48 4.14 9.45
CA ASN A 183 -10.81 2.99 10.08
C ASN A 183 -11.25 1.62 9.53
N ASN A 184 -12.33 1.56 8.75
CA ASN A 184 -12.89 0.33 8.18
C ASN A 184 -12.47 0.10 6.72
N ARG A 185 -11.65 0.97 6.14
CA ARG A 185 -11.18 0.87 4.77
C ARG A 185 -9.67 1.07 4.74
N VAL A 186 -9.00 0.18 4.03
CA VAL A 186 -7.57 0.26 3.76
C VAL A 186 -7.43 0.37 2.26
N GLY A 187 -6.99 1.52 1.77
CA GLY A 187 -6.59 1.62 0.37
C GLY A 187 -5.14 1.18 0.19
N ILE A 188 -4.88 0.60 -0.97
CA ILE A 188 -3.57 0.11 -1.40
C ILE A 188 -3.25 0.76 -2.73
N LEU A 189 -2.02 1.27 -2.88
CA LEU A 189 -1.47 1.74 -4.14
C LEU A 189 -0.38 0.81 -4.62
N LEU A 190 -0.42 0.45 -5.89
CA LEU A 190 0.41 -0.56 -6.50
C LEU A 190 1.04 -0.06 -7.79
N ASN A 191 2.27 -0.49 -8.01
CA ASN A 191 3.06 -0.36 -9.22
C ASN A 191 3.08 1.05 -9.80
N PRO A 192 3.59 2.06 -9.05
CA PRO A 192 3.78 3.39 -9.58
C PRO A 192 4.65 3.30 -10.82
N THR A 193 4.10 3.78 -11.93
CA THR A 193 4.71 3.72 -13.25
C THR A 193 4.73 5.14 -13.80
N THR A 194 5.92 5.65 -14.04
CA THR A 194 6.11 7.05 -14.47
C THR A 194 6.55 7.17 -15.92
N THR A 195 6.10 8.24 -16.56
CA THR A 195 6.63 8.73 -17.84
C THR A 195 6.58 10.25 -17.88
N THR A 196 7.27 10.88 -18.82
CA THR A 196 7.32 12.34 -18.93
C THR A 196 7.03 12.83 -20.34
N LYS A 197 6.55 14.08 -20.40
CA LYS A 197 6.48 14.87 -21.61
C LYS A 197 6.79 16.33 -21.27
N ASP A 198 7.83 16.88 -21.88
CA ASP A 198 8.35 18.21 -21.53
C ASP A 198 8.69 18.27 -20.03
N ASN A 199 8.14 19.24 -19.29
CA ASN A 199 8.30 19.36 -17.84
C ASN A 199 7.21 18.62 -17.05
N LYS A 200 6.32 17.87 -17.71
CA LYS A 200 5.24 17.14 -17.03
C LYS A 200 5.64 15.71 -16.72
N VAL A 201 5.37 15.30 -15.49
CA VAL A 201 5.48 13.91 -15.02
C VAL A 201 4.09 13.32 -14.93
N PHE A 202 3.90 12.16 -15.57
CA PHE A 202 2.69 11.36 -15.53
C PHE A 202 2.97 10.14 -14.66
N LEU A 203 2.22 9.98 -13.58
CA LEU A 203 2.29 8.86 -12.65
C LEU A 203 1.01 8.04 -12.75
N LEU A 204 1.12 6.80 -13.22
CA LEU A 204 0.05 5.82 -13.20
C LEU A 204 0.25 4.88 -12.01
N ALA A 205 -0.78 4.62 -11.22
CA ALA A 205 -0.75 3.65 -10.14
C ALA A 205 -2.04 2.83 -10.13
N GLY A 206 -1.92 1.54 -9.86
CA GLY A 206 -3.05 0.70 -9.46
C GLY A 206 -3.52 1.09 -8.07
N SER A 207 -4.82 1.02 -7.84
CA SER A 207 -5.40 1.22 -6.52
C SER A 207 -6.49 0.19 -6.26
N ALA A 208 -6.51 -0.33 -5.05
CA ALA A 208 -7.56 -1.20 -4.58
C ALA A 208 -7.92 -0.79 -3.15
N ASP A 209 -9.19 -0.90 -2.82
CA ASP A 209 -9.65 -0.72 -1.45
C ASP A 209 -9.93 -2.07 -0.83
N VAL A 210 -9.69 -2.21 0.46
CA VAL A 210 -10.10 -3.38 1.23
C VAL A 210 -10.95 -2.89 2.39
N HIS A 211 -12.19 -3.34 2.44
CA HIS A 211 -13.14 -2.93 3.47
C HIS A 211 -13.40 -4.04 4.48
N TYR A 212 -13.48 -3.65 5.74
CA TYR A 212 -13.85 -4.55 6.83
C TYR A 212 -15.37 -4.72 6.87
N GLU A 213 -15.84 -5.94 6.67
CA GLU A 213 -17.25 -6.29 6.86
C GLU A 213 -17.51 -6.86 8.25
N SER A 214 -18.73 -6.60 8.76
CA SER A 214 -19.22 -7.24 9.97
C SER A 214 -19.11 -8.77 9.83
N GLY A 215 -18.51 -9.42 10.84
CA GLY A 215 -18.23 -10.86 10.82
C GLY A 215 -16.76 -11.23 10.56
N GLY A 216 -15.83 -10.27 10.60
CA GLY A 216 -14.39 -10.53 10.57
C GLY A 216 -13.84 -10.87 9.19
N LYS A 217 -14.54 -10.47 8.14
CA LYS A 217 -14.11 -10.70 6.75
C LYS A 217 -13.70 -9.37 6.13
N TRP A 218 -12.52 -9.36 5.55
CA TRP A 218 -12.12 -8.30 4.63
C TRP A 218 -12.65 -8.66 3.25
N LYS A 219 -13.24 -7.68 2.58
CA LYS A 219 -13.58 -7.81 1.17
C LYS A 219 -12.73 -6.85 0.37
N GLU A 220 -12.21 -7.37 -0.72
CA GLU A 220 -11.52 -6.57 -1.72
C GLU A 220 -12.56 -5.77 -2.51
N GLY A 221 -12.31 -4.47 -2.60
CA GLY A 221 -13.00 -3.54 -3.45
C GLY A 221 -12.59 -3.71 -4.90
N LYS A 222 -13.10 -2.83 -5.75
CA LYS A 222 -12.77 -2.86 -7.16
C LYS A 222 -11.38 -2.26 -7.38
N PHE A 223 -10.58 -2.92 -8.20
CA PHE A 223 -9.33 -2.34 -8.69
C PHE A 223 -9.61 -1.15 -9.63
N GLU A 224 -8.92 -0.05 -9.41
CA GLU A 224 -8.98 1.18 -10.20
C GLU A 224 -7.57 1.65 -10.59
N LEU A 225 -7.44 2.27 -11.76
CA LEU A 225 -6.21 2.94 -12.17
C LEU A 225 -6.31 4.43 -11.83
N LYS A 226 -5.29 4.97 -11.17
CA LYS A 226 -5.16 6.39 -10.86
C LYS A 226 -4.04 7.00 -11.70
N LEU A 227 -4.33 8.13 -12.34
CA LEU A 227 -3.36 8.94 -13.06
C LEU A 227 -3.21 10.28 -12.34
N VAL A 228 -1.97 10.61 -11.96
CA VAL A 228 -1.58 11.91 -11.42
C VAL A 228 -0.63 12.57 -12.40
N VAL A 229 -0.81 13.87 -12.63
CA VAL A 229 0.09 14.67 -13.45
C VAL A 229 0.65 15.80 -12.59
N GLY A 230 1.96 15.90 -12.53
CA GLY A 230 2.66 17.01 -11.89
C GLY A 230 3.58 17.74 -12.88
N GLU A 231 4.00 18.95 -12.52
CA GLU A 231 4.98 19.71 -13.28
C GLU A 231 6.29 19.82 -12.48
N ALA A 232 7.38 19.38 -13.09
CA ALA A 232 8.73 19.42 -12.52
C ALA A 232 9.44 20.70 -12.96
N GLN A 233 10.01 21.42 -12.00
CA GLN A 233 10.78 22.63 -12.25
C GLN A 233 11.97 22.67 -11.30
N SER A 234 13.19 22.67 -11.82
CA SER A 234 14.37 23.02 -11.01
C SER A 234 14.31 24.51 -10.69
N LEU A 235 14.19 24.84 -9.40
CA LEU A 235 14.37 26.21 -8.94
C LEU A 235 15.86 26.43 -8.69
N LEU A 236 16.51 27.23 -9.53
CA LEU A 236 17.79 27.88 -9.20
C LEU A 236 17.55 28.87 -8.05
N ARG A 237 17.33 28.38 -6.83
CA ARG A 237 17.25 29.21 -5.63
C ARG A 237 18.44 28.89 -4.74
N ALA A 238 19.23 29.93 -4.47
CA ALA A 238 20.33 29.89 -3.52
C ALA A 238 19.89 29.19 -2.22
N LYS A 239 20.63 28.16 -1.83
CA LYS A 239 20.44 27.25 -0.68
C LYS A 239 19.57 26.00 -0.92
N GLY A 240 20.07 25.10 -1.77
CA GLY A 240 20.14 23.66 -1.45
C GLY A 240 18.84 22.88 -1.23
N GLN A 241 17.69 23.36 -1.67
CA GLN A 241 16.41 22.66 -1.57
C GLN A 241 15.67 22.72 -2.91
N VAL A 242 15.37 21.54 -3.46
CA VAL A 242 14.49 21.38 -4.64
C VAL A 242 13.07 21.25 -4.11
N ASP A 243 12.23 22.25 -4.35
CA ASP A 243 10.80 22.10 -4.11
C ASP A 243 10.24 21.15 -5.19
N GLY A 244 9.60 20.05 -4.75
CA GLY A 244 9.05 18.99 -5.61
C GLY A 244 7.94 19.46 -6.55
N LEU A 245 7.22 18.51 -7.17
CA LEU A 245 6.17 18.78 -8.17
C LEU A 245 5.16 19.85 -7.68
N ASN A 246 5.29 21.07 -8.17
CA ASN A 246 4.36 22.15 -7.88
C ASN A 246 3.05 21.85 -8.62
N GLY A 247 1.95 21.71 -7.88
CA GLY A 247 0.61 21.62 -8.47
C GLY A 247 0.09 20.21 -8.73
N ALA A 248 0.54 19.19 -7.98
CA ALA A 248 -0.19 17.92 -7.84
C ALA A 248 -1.54 18.12 -7.11
N LYS A 249 -2.39 19.05 -7.60
CA LYS A 249 -3.81 19.03 -7.29
C LYS A 249 -4.38 17.90 -8.12
N SER A 250 -4.66 16.79 -7.44
CA SER A 250 -5.47 15.70 -7.93
C SER A 250 -6.74 16.24 -8.60
N SER A 251 -6.72 16.38 -9.93
CA SER A 251 -7.96 16.29 -10.71
C SER A 251 -8.33 14.81 -10.70
N LEU A 252 -8.77 14.32 -9.54
CA LEU A 252 -9.41 13.02 -9.36
C LEU A 252 -10.75 13.06 -10.10
N ARG A 253 -10.71 12.91 -11.42
CA ARG A 253 -11.73 12.12 -12.10
C ARG A 253 -11.08 10.78 -12.33
N SER A 254 -11.54 9.77 -11.61
CA SER A 254 -11.33 8.37 -11.98
C SER A 254 -11.87 8.22 -13.41
N THR A 255 -10.99 8.43 -14.39
CA THR A 255 -11.30 8.09 -15.77
C THR A 255 -10.91 6.63 -15.90
N ARG A 256 -11.93 5.78 -15.95
CA ARG A 256 -11.77 4.40 -16.38
C ARG A 256 -11.20 4.46 -17.80
N VAL A 257 -9.93 4.09 -17.96
CA VAL A 257 -9.38 3.73 -19.27
C VAL A 257 -9.99 2.40 -19.68
#